data_AF-A0A5B9WJ04-F1
#
_entry.id   AF-A0A5B9WJ04-F1
#
_cell.length_a   1.000
_cell.length_b   1.000
_cell.length_c   1.000
_cell.angle_alpha   90.00
_cell.angle_beta   90.00
_cell.angle_gamma   90.00
#
_symmetry.space_group_name_H-M   'P 1'
#
loop_
_entity.id
_entity.type
_entity.pdbx_description
1 polymer ?
#
loop_
_entity_poly.entity_id
_entity_poly.type
_entity_poly.pdbx_seq_one_letter_code
_entity_poly.pdbx_strand_id
1 'polypeptide(L)'
;MRKLSMLTLSLALVALTITTKAQTIDEVVGKHIEAMGGADKIKAVKSQSTEGTMEIQGMEFPFKTWSVHNTAMRIDFDAMGTTNTQVVSTSGGWMFMPVQQQQAPVDSDPETVKEAASELDLTGELFDYKAKGHTAELIGKETLEGQELYNIKFTRKNGTVSTILMDAGTYLINKRITNKNIQGQEVEITEVLSNYKKTEDGYTYAATIEQLPMGMKMNFGKYAYNPVIDVKMFEKPAAE
;
A
#
# COMPACT_ATOMS: atom_id res chain seq x y z
N MET A 1 55.91 -58.58 30.91
CA MET A 1 55.88 -57.31 30.15
C MET A 1 55.22 -57.56 28.79
N ARG A 2 53.96 -57.16 28.61
CA ARG A 2 53.26 -57.15 27.31
C ARG A 2 52.77 -55.73 27.09
N LYS A 3 53.26 -55.07 26.03
CA LYS A 3 52.88 -53.72 25.64
C LYS A 3 51.51 -53.77 24.97
N LEU A 4 50.55 -53.00 25.49
CA LEU A 4 49.27 -52.76 24.82
C LEU A 4 49.34 -51.38 24.15
N SER A 5 49.21 -51.39 22.84
CA SER A 5 49.25 -50.22 21.94
C SER A 5 48.02 -49.34 22.16
N MET A 6 48.23 -48.07 22.53
CA MET A 6 47.20 -47.03 22.42
C MET A 6 47.02 -46.68 20.94
N LEU A 7 45.81 -46.91 20.41
CA LEU A 7 45.39 -46.39 19.11
C LEU A 7 44.53 -45.15 19.37
N THR A 8 45.08 -43.97 19.14
CA THR A 8 44.36 -42.69 19.26
C THR A 8 43.67 -42.42 17.92
N LEU A 9 42.35 -42.62 17.87
CA LEU A 9 41.54 -42.30 16.69
C LEU A 9 41.12 -40.82 16.76
N SER A 10 41.85 -39.96 16.06
CA SER A 10 41.51 -38.54 15.89
C SER A 10 40.40 -38.40 14.85
N LEU A 11 39.15 -38.26 15.31
CA LEU A 11 38.01 -37.95 14.44
C LEU A 11 38.00 -36.43 14.15
N ALA A 12 38.45 -36.03 12.96
CA ALA A 12 38.36 -34.66 12.49
C ALA A 12 36.91 -34.35 12.08
N LEU A 13 36.18 -33.63 12.94
CA LEU A 13 34.83 -33.15 12.66
C LEU A 13 34.92 -31.90 11.77
N VAL A 14 34.77 -32.09 10.45
CA VAL A 14 34.62 -30.97 9.51
C VAL A 14 33.20 -30.40 9.70
N ALA A 15 33.09 -29.29 10.44
CA ALA A 15 31.86 -28.53 10.53
C ALA A 15 31.63 -27.79 9.19
N LEU A 16 30.79 -28.36 8.33
CA LEU A 16 30.21 -27.65 7.19
C LEU A 16 29.24 -26.59 7.73
N THR A 17 29.72 -25.35 7.83
CA THR A 17 28.86 -24.21 8.10
C THR A 17 28.02 -23.93 6.86
N ILE A 18 26.80 -24.46 6.83
CA ILE A 18 25.78 -24.03 5.88
C ILE A 18 25.43 -22.59 6.24
N THR A 19 26.03 -21.63 5.54
CA THR A 19 25.65 -20.22 5.64
C THR A 19 24.33 -20.06 4.91
N THR A 20 23.22 -20.16 5.64
CA THR A 20 21.92 -19.73 5.15
C THR A 20 21.99 -18.23 4.92
N LYS A 21 22.05 -17.80 3.65
CA LYS A 21 21.90 -16.38 3.31
C LYS A 21 20.46 -15.97 3.62
N ALA A 22 20.24 -15.33 4.76
CA ALA A 22 19.00 -14.63 5.03
C ALA A 22 18.85 -13.54 3.95
N GLN A 23 17.67 -13.45 3.33
CA GLN A 23 17.40 -12.39 2.35
C GLN A 23 17.46 -11.04 3.03
N THR A 24 17.98 -10.04 2.32
CA THR A 24 18.01 -8.67 2.85
C THR A 24 16.68 -7.96 2.55
N ILE A 25 16.35 -6.92 3.32
CA ILE A 25 15.19 -6.08 3.02
C ILE A 25 15.27 -5.46 1.61
N ASP A 26 16.46 -5.07 1.17
CA ASP A 26 16.67 -4.48 -0.16
C ASP A 26 16.37 -5.49 -1.29
N GLU A 27 16.74 -6.76 -1.12
CA GLU A 27 16.41 -7.83 -2.06
C GLU A 27 14.91 -8.10 -2.14
N VAL A 28 14.22 -8.14 -0.99
CA VAL A 28 12.77 -8.35 -0.93
C VAL A 28 12.02 -7.19 -1.59
N VAL A 29 12.42 -5.94 -1.29
CA VAL A 29 11.84 -4.74 -1.91
C VAL A 29 12.13 -4.69 -3.41
N GLY A 30 13.33 -5.06 -3.85
CA GLY A 30 13.67 -5.15 -5.27
C GLY A 30 12.75 -6.10 -6.04
N LYS A 31 12.51 -7.29 -5.49
CA LYS A 31 11.58 -8.27 -6.09
C LYS A 31 10.12 -7.81 -6.07
N HIS A 32 9.71 -7.09 -5.03
CA HIS A 32 8.40 -6.45 -5.00
C HIS A 32 8.24 -5.44 -6.15
N ILE A 33 9.25 -4.58 -6.36
CA ILE A 33 9.26 -3.61 -7.46
C ILE A 33 9.17 -4.30 -8.82
N GLU A 34 9.90 -5.41 -9.01
CA GLU A 34 9.79 -6.24 -10.22
C GLU A 34 8.37 -6.82 -10.39
N ALA A 35 7.79 -7.38 -9.32
CA ALA A 35 6.44 -7.94 -9.33
C ALA A 35 5.36 -6.89 -9.65
N MET A 36 5.58 -5.63 -9.24
CA MET A 36 4.69 -4.50 -9.48
C MET A 36 4.74 -3.96 -10.93
N GLY A 37 5.72 -4.39 -11.73
CA GLY A 37 5.88 -3.96 -13.13
C GLY A 37 7.29 -3.46 -13.47
N GLY A 38 8.19 -3.41 -12.50
CA GLY A 38 9.57 -2.96 -12.66
C GLY A 38 9.79 -1.47 -12.41
N ALA A 39 11.01 -1.13 -12.02
CA ALA A 39 11.38 0.20 -11.56
C ALA A 39 11.10 1.31 -12.60
N ASP A 40 11.40 1.06 -13.88
CA ASP A 40 11.22 2.05 -14.95
C ASP A 40 9.75 2.43 -15.13
N LYS A 41 8.84 1.45 -15.08
CA LYS A 41 7.39 1.68 -15.20
C LYS A 41 6.86 2.46 -14.02
N ILE A 42 7.24 2.07 -12.80
CA ILE A 42 6.82 2.73 -11.57
C ILE A 42 7.32 4.17 -11.55
N LYS A 43 8.59 4.41 -11.86
CA LYS A 43 9.18 5.76 -11.95
C LYS A 43 8.51 6.65 -12.99
N ALA A 44 7.98 6.06 -14.07
CA ALA A 44 7.32 6.79 -15.14
C ALA A 44 5.85 7.15 -14.84
N VAL A 45 5.29 6.75 -13.69
CA VAL A 45 3.90 7.08 -13.32
C VAL A 45 3.76 8.58 -13.04
N LYS A 46 2.82 9.21 -13.75
CA LYS A 46 2.47 10.62 -13.64
C LYS A 46 1.02 10.82 -13.21
N SER A 47 0.16 9.88 -13.59
CA SER A 47 -1.26 9.92 -13.26
C SER A 47 -1.84 8.51 -13.19
N GLN A 48 -3.00 8.40 -12.56
CA GLN A 48 -3.75 7.16 -12.44
C GLN A 48 -5.24 7.49 -12.51
N SER A 49 -6.02 6.60 -13.14
CA SER A 49 -7.47 6.61 -13.01
C SER A 49 -7.98 5.21 -12.77
N THR A 50 -8.95 5.08 -11.86
CA THR A 50 -9.58 3.79 -11.55
C THR A 50 -11.09 3.93 -11.50
N GLU A 51 -11.78 2.84 -11.82
CA GLU A 51 -13.23 2.72 -11.64
C GLU A 51 -13.52 1.39 -10.97
N GLY A 52 -14.45 1.38 -10.01
CA GLY A 52 -14.72 0.19 -9.21
C GLY A 52 -15.98 0.28 -8.37
N THR A 53 -16.11 -0.64 -7.43
CA THR A 53 -17.16 -0.63 -6.41
C THR A 53 -16.53 -0.61 -5.02
N MET A 54 -17.10 0.18 -4.12
CA MET A 54 -16.76 0.20 -2.71
C MET A 54 -17.95 -0.36 -1.93
N GLU A 55 -17.68 -1.32 -1.07
CA GLU A 55 -18.66 -1.93 -0.16
C GLU A 55 -18.45 -1.35 1.24
N ILE A 56 -19.51 -0.81 1.83
CA ILE A 56 -19.53 -0.31 3.21
C ILE A 56 -20.80 -0.85 3.88
N GLN A 57 -20.66 -1.55 5.01
CA GLN A 57 -21.79 -2.12 5.76
C GLN A 57 -22.75 -2.98 4.90
N GLY A 58 -22.20 -3.71 3.92
CA GLY A 58 -22.96 -4.56 3.00
C GLY A 58 -23.70 -3.81 1.87
N MET A 59 -23.51 -2.49 1.75
CA MET A 59 -23.99 -1.71 0.61
C MET A 59 -22.85 -1.45 -0.37
N GLU A 60 -23.11 -1.61 -1.66
CA GLU A 60 -22.15 -1.33 -2.73
C GLU A 60 -22.41 0.04 -3.39
N PHE A 61 -21.35 0.82 -3.57
CA PHE A 61 -21.36 2.12 -4.24
C PHE A 61 -20.32 2.12 -5.36
N PRO A 62 -20.68 2.49 -6.60
CA PRO A 62 -19.68 2.67 -7.64
C PRO A 62 -18.82 3.90 -7.33
N PHE A 63 -17.53 3.81 -7.61
CA PHE A 63 -16.61 4.93 -7.47
C PHE A 63 -15.71 5.08 -8.69
N LYS A 64 -15.17 6.29 -8.83
CA LYS A 64 -14.10 6.62 -9.77
C LYS A 64 -13.04 7.45 -9.06
N THR A 65 -11.78 7.19 -9.40
CA THR A 65 -10.66 8.00 -8.92
C THR A 65 -9.83 8.55 -10.06
N TRP A 66 -9.23 9.71 -9.79
CA TRP A 66 -8.25 10.37 -10.64
C TRP A 66 -7.16 10.92 -9.76
N SER A 67 -5.92 10.59 -10.06
CA SER A 67 -4.78 11.05 -9.29
C SER A 67 -3.68 11.54 -10.23
N VAL A 68 -3.04 12.64 -9.84
CA VAL A 68 -1.81 13.16 -10.43
C VAL A 68 -0.71 13.01 -9.40
N HIS A 69 0.36 12.34 -9.79
CA HIS A 69 1.46 11.96 -8.92
C HIS A 69 2.01 13.15 -8.12
N ASN A 70 2.09 13.00 -6.79
CA ASN A 70 2.52 14.00 -5.82
C ASN A 70 1.80 15.35 -5.92
N THR A 71 0.60 15.41 -6.53
CA THR A 71 -0.09 16.66 -6.81
C THR A 71 -1.51 16.67 -6.26
N ALA A 72 -2.36 15.75 -6.72
CA ALA A 72 -3.78 15.75 -6.36
C ALA A 72 -4.42 14.36 -6.56
N MET A 73 -5.49 14.11 -5.82
CA MET A 73 -6.36 12.96 -5.96
C MET A 73 -7.81 13.42 -5.80
N ARG A 74 -8.69 12.87 -6.64
CA ARG A 74 -10.13 13.01 -6.58
C ARG A 74 -10.78 11.64 -6.52
N ILE A 75 -11.76 11.50 -5.66
CA ILE A 75 -12.64 10.33 -5.56
C ILE A 75 -14.06 10.82 -5.72
N ASP A 76 -14.77 10.28 -6.70
CA ASP A 76 -16.21 10.42 -6.85
C ASP A 76 -16.86 9.06 -6.55
N PHE A 77 -17.90 9.03 -5.71
CA PHE A 77 -18.72 7.83 -5.50
C PHE A 77 -20.20 8.16 -5.50
N ASP A 78 -21.00 7.28 -6.10
CA ASP A 78 -22.45 7.47 -6.18
C ASP A 78 -23.15 6.76 -5.03
N ALA A 79 -23.90 7.51 -4.22
CA ALA A 79 -24.68 7.00 -3.11
C ALA A 79 -26.06 7.65 -3.08
N MET A 80 -27.10 6.83 -2.91
CA MET A 80 -28.51 7.28 -2.81
C MET A 80 -28.94 8.23 -3.94
N GLY A 81 -28.47 7.99 -5.18
CA GLY A 81 -28.80 8.80 -6.35
C GLY A 81 -28.05 10.14 -6.45
N THR A 82 -27.02 10.34 -5.63
CA THR A 82 -26.16 11.54 -5.65
C THR A 82 -24.69 11.16 -5.86
N THR A 83 -23.94 11.99 -6.57
CA THR A 83 -22.47 11.86 -6.66
C THR A 83 -21.83 12.66 -5.54
N ASN A 84 -21.00 11.98 -4.77
CA ASN A 84 -20.25 12.53 -3.65
C ASN A 84 -18.79 12.62 -4.05
N THR A 85 -18.16 13.77 -3.79
CA THR A 85 -16.80 14.06 -4.24
C THR A 85 -15.91 14.40 -3.05
N GLN A 86 -14.70 13.84 -3.06
CA GLN A 86 -13.62 14.25 -2.18
C GLN A 86 -12.36 14.52 -3.02
N VAL A 87 -11.68 15.62 -2.72
CA VAL A 87 -10.42 16.00 -3.35
C VAL A 87 -9.38 16.31 -2.29
N VAL A 88 -8.17 15.83 -2.51
CA VAL A 88 -6.97 16.22 -1.78
C VAL A 88 -5.91 16.66 -2.77
N SER A 89 -5.17 17.70 -2.45
CA SER A 89 -4.07 18.23 -3.25
C SER A 89 -2.99 18.81 -2.36
N THR A 90 -1.82 19.11 -2.95
CA THR A 90 -0.75 19.84 -2.26
C THR A 90 -1.16 21.25 -1.81
N SER A 91 -2.23 21.81 -2.38
CA SER A 91 -2.78 23.13 -2.01
C SER A 91 -3.91 23.08 -0.97
N GLY A 92 -4.36 21.90 -0.56
CA GLY A 92 -5.54 21.75 0.30
C GLY A 92 -6.45 20.63 -0.19
N GLY A 93 -7.58 20.45 0.48
CA GLY A 93 -8.61 19.49 0.09
C GLY A 93 -9.99 20.09 0.24
N TRP A 94 -10.96 19.49 -0.44
CA TRP A 94 -12.36 19.83 -0.31
C TRP A 94 -13.22 18.59 -0.47
N MET A 95 -14.44 18.66 0.05
CA MET A 95 -15.42 17.60 -0.08
C MET A 95 -16.82 18.16 -0.33
N PHE A 96 -17.60 17.41 -1.08
CA PHE A 96 -19.00 17.67 -1.32
C PHE A 96 -19.78 16.36 -1.20
N MET A 97 -20.59 16.26 -0.15
CA MET A 97 -21.36 15.06 0.18
C MET A 97 -22.87 15.37 0.16
N PRO A 98 -23.52 15.51 -1.02
CA PRO A 98 -24.96 15.76 -1.10
C PRO A 98 -25.81 14.72 -0.37
N VAL A 99 -25.30 13.49 -0.23
CA VAL A 99 -25.95 12.44 0.57
C VAL A 99 -26.14 12.85 2.04
N GLN A 100 -25.30 13.75 2.55
CA GLN A 100 -25.40 14.36 3.88
C GLN A 100 -26.15 15.71 3.88
N GLN A 101 -26.92 15.98 2.82
CA GLN A 101 -27.67 17.24 2.61
C GLN A 101 -26.79 18.50 2.53
N GLN A 102 -25.50 18.31 2.26
CA GLN A 102 -24.56 19.41 2.05
C GLN A 102 -24.99 20.20 0.79
N GLN A 103 -25.10 21.52 0.92
CA GLN A 103 -25.58 22.40 -0.16
C GLN A 103 -24.46 22.91 -1.08
N ALA A 104 -23.23 22.98 -0.57
CA ALA A 104 -22.07 23.47 -1.31
C ALA A 104 -20.78 22.78 -0.84
N PRO A 105 -19.75 22.64 -1.69
CA PRO A 105 -18.45 22.10 -1.30
C PRO A 105 -17.83 22.83 -0.10
N VAL A 106 -17.20 22.08 0.80
CA VAL A 106 -16.50 22.62 1.97
C VAL A 106 -15.04 22.21 1.95
N ASP A 107 -14.18 23.06 2.51
CA ASP A 107 -12.77 22.74 2.65
C ASP A 107 -12.58 21.60 3.67
N SER A 108 -11.66 20.70 3.36
CA SER A 108 -11.26 19.64 4.27
C SER A 108 -10.35 20.19 5.37
N ASP A 109 -10.41 19.58 6.56
CA ASP A 109 -9.53 19.93 7.66
C ASP A 109 -8.04 19.76 7.26
N PRO A 110 -7.14 20.71 7.61
CA PRO A 110 -5.73 20.63 7.25
C PRO A 110 -5.01 19.37 7.74
N GLU A 111 -5.40 18.80 8.88
CA GLU A 111 -4.85 17.55 9.40
C GLU A 111 -5.27 16.39 8.49
N THR A 112 -6.54 16.33 8.11
CA THR A 112 -7.05 15.36 7.12
C THR A 112 -6.29 15.44 5.80
N VAL A 113 -6.06 16.66 5.29
CA VAL A 113 -5.29 16.88 4.04
C VAL A 113 -3.86 16.38 4.19
N LYS A 114 -3.22 16.66 5.33
CA LYS A 114 -1.85 16.22 5.63
C LYS A 114 -1.74 14.71 5.73
N GLU A 115 -2.72 14.04 6.33
CA GLU A 115 -2.78 12.58 6.39
C GLU A 115 -2.97 11.96 4.99
N ALA A 116 -3.86 12.52 4.19
CA ALA A 116 -4.12 12.04 2.83
C ALA A 116 -3.00 12.38 1.84
N ALA A 117 -2.06 13.26 2.20
CA ALA A 117 -0.93 13.63 1.33
C ALA A 117 -0.01 12.44 1.01
N SER A 118 0.07 11.42 1.87
CA SER A 118 0.84 10.19 1.57
C SER A 118 0.26 9.41 0.40
N GLU A 119 -1.06 9.51 0.17
CA GLU A 119 -1.76 8.81 -0.90
C GLU A 119 -1.54 9.44 -2.28
N LEU A 120 -0.91 10.63 -2.34
CA LEU A 120 -0.55 11.27 -3.60
C LEU A 120 0.66 10.60 -4.28
N ASP A 121 1.41 9.78 -3.55
CA ASP A 121 2.55 9.04 -4.08
C ASP A 121 2.11 7.76 -4.81
N LEU A 122 1.81 7.92 -6.10
CA LEU A 122 1.46 6.83 -7.00
C LEU A 122 2.57 5.78 -7.25
N THR A 123 3.80 5.99 -6.76
CA THR A 123 4.88 4.98 -6.88
C THR A 123 4.88 3.97 -5.74
N GLY A 124 4.12 4.24 -4.67
CA GLY A 124 4.00 3.40 -3.50
C GLY A 124 5.14 3.57 -2.48
N GLU A 125 4.88 3.18 -1.24
CA GLU A 125 5.76 3.45 -0.09
C GLU A 125 7.12 2.73 -0.16
N LEU A 126 7.21 1.57 -0.81
CA LEU A 126 8.42 0.76 -0.90
C LEU A 126 9.35 1.19 -2.04
N PHE A 127 8.82 1.79 -3.11
CA PHE A 127 9.64 2.29 -4.20
C PHE A 127 10.47 3.47 -3.72
N ASP A 128 11.80 3.42 -3.91
CA ASP A 128 12.74 4.48 -3.48
C ASP A 128 12.56 4.91 -2.00
N TYR A 129 12.13 3.99 -1.13
CA TYR A 129 11.73 4.31 0.25
C TYR A 129 12.82 5.06 1.04
N LYS A 130 14.10 4.71 0.85
CA LYS A 130 15.24 5.41 1.49
C LYS A 130 15.35 6.87 1.04
N ALA A 131 15.19 7.14 -0.26
CA ALA A 131 15.22 8.49 -0.81
C ALA A 131 14.01 9.33 -0.37
N LYS A 132 12.88 8.68 -0.09
CA LYS A 132 11.69 9.30 0.53
C LYS A 132 11.85 9.56 2.04
N GLY A 133 12.97 9.12 2.63
CA GLY A 133 13.25 9.27 4.07
C GLY A 133 12.52 8.25 4.93
N HIS A 134 12.10 7.12 4.35
CA HIS A 134 11.52 5.99 5.07
C HIS A 134 12.60 4.98 5.44
N THR A 135 12.29 4.10 6.39
CA THR A 135 13.10 2.93 6.71
C THR A 135 12.26 1.66 6.63
N ALA A 136 12.93 0.56 6.31
CA ALA A 136 12.31 -0.77 6.23
C ALA A 136 13.27 -1.77 6.87
N GLU A 137 12.73 -2.65 7.69
CA GLU A 137 13.45 -3.69 8.40
C GLU A 137 12.74 -5.03 8.16
N LEU A 138 13.48 -6.02 7.67
CA LEU A 138 12.96 -7.38 7.53
C LEU A 138 13.05 -8.07 8.89
N ILE A 139 11.90 -8.28 9.53
CA ILE A 139 11.81 -8.97 10.84
C ILE A 139 12.02 -10.48 10.65
N GLY A 140 11.53 -11.02 9.54
CA GLY A 140 11.73 -12.42 9.19
C GLY A 140 10.64 -12.93 8.26
N LYS A 141 10.40 -14.23 8.32
CA LYS A 141 9.28 -14.89 7.66
C LYS A 141 8.34 -15.48 8.68
N GLU A 142 7.05 -15.44 8.39
CA GLU A 142 6.01 -16.10 9.17
C GLU A 142 5.09 -16.90 8.24
N THR A 143 4.45 -17.94 8.79
CA THR A 143 3.48 -18.74 8.04
C THR A 143 2.09 -18.46 8.58
N LEU A 144 1.21 -17.90 7.76
CA LEU A 144 -0.20 -17.67 8.08
C LEU A 144 -1.05 -18.49 7.11
N GLU A 145 -1.92 -19.36 7.64
CA GLU A 145 -2.84 -20.19 6.84
C GLU A 145 -2.14 -21.01 5.74
N GLY A 146 -0.89 -21.43 5.99
CA GLY A 146 -0.07 -22.18 5.02
C GLY A 146 0.64 -21.32 3.97
N GLN A 147 0.45 -20.01 3.99
CA GLN A 147 1.15 -19.03 3.15
C GLN A 147 2.38 -18.48 3.88
N GLU A 148 3.54 -18.52 3.22
CA GLU A 148 4.78 -17.93 3.76
C GLU A 148 4.84 -16.44 3.42
N LEU A 149 4.98 -15.60 4.44
CA LEU A 149 4.97 -14.15 4.32
C LEU A 149 6.26 -13.56 4.90
N TYR A 150 6.86 -12.61 4.20
CA TYR A 150 7.85 -11.71 4.79
C TYR A 150 7.16 -10.71 5.71
N ASN A 151 7.64 -10.63 6.95
CA ASN A 151 7.22 -9.63 7.92
C ASN A 151 8.20 -8.45 7.90
N ILE A 152 7.73 -7.30 7.41
CA ILE A 152 8.52 -6.10 7.21
C ILE A 152 7.98 -5.01 8.14
N LYS A 153 8.84 -4.49 9.02
CA LYS A 153 8.56 -3.26 9.76
C LYS A 153 8.94 -2.08 8.89
N PHE A 154 7.97 -1.24 8.56
CA PHE A 154 8.14 -0.05 7.75
C PHE A 154 7.92 1.20 8.60
N THR A 155 8.83 2.17 8.55
CA THR A 155 8.71 3.44 9.27
C THR A 155 8.75 4.58 8.27
N ARG A 156 7.63 5.29 8.16
CA ARG A 156 7.50 6.47 7.30
C ARG A 156 8.31 7.63 7.86
N LYS A 157 8.59 8.62 7.01
CA LYS A 157 9.36 9.83 7.35
C LYS A 157 8.72 10.64 8.47
N ASN A 158 7.39 10.59 8.58
CA ASN A 158 6.61 11.25 9.63
C ASN A 158 6.62 10.49 10.97
N GLY A 159 7.30 9.34 11.06
CA GLY A 159 7.37 8.51 12.27
C GLY A 159 6.29 7.43 12.36
N THR A 160 5.31 7.39 11.45
CA THR A 160 4.29 6.33 11.43
C THR A 160 4.94 4.98 11.15
N VAL A 161 4.73 4.02 12.05
CA VAL A 161 5.19 2.64 11.92
C VAL A 161 4.05 1.76 11.41
N SER A 162 4.35 0.91 10.44
CA SER A 162 3.42 -0.10 9.93
C SER A 162 4.12 -1.45 9.75
N THR A 163 3.36 -2.53 9.92
CA THR A 163 3.78 -3.88 9.55
C THR A 163 3.26 -4.17 8.14
N ILE A 164 4.16 -4.57 7.24
CA ILE A 164 3.82 -5.03 5.90
C ILE A 164 4.06 -6.54 5.86
N LEU A 165 3.01 -7.30 5.56
CA LEU A 165 3.10 -8.73 5.30
C LEU A 165 3.07 -8.95 3.79
N MET A 166 4.16 -9.48 3.25
CA MET A 166 4.35 -9.66 1.82
C MET A 166 4.48 -11.14 1.48
N ASP A 167 3.77 -11.62 0.48
CA ASP A 167 3.84 -13.02 0.05
C ASP A 167 5.24 -13.39 -0.45
N ALA A 168 5.82 -14.46 0.09
CA ALA A 168 7.21 -14.82 -0.20
C ALA A 168 7.41 -15.45 -1.59
N GLY A 169 6.34 -15.93 -2.23
CA GLY A 169 6.38 -16.52 -3.56
C GLY A 169 6.25 -15.48 -4.69
N THR A 170 5.35 -14.52 -4.50
CA THR A 170 4.95 -13.51 -5.50
C THR A 170 5.55 -12.13 -5.22
N TYR A 171 6.02 -11.87 -4.00
CA TYR A 171 6.52 -10.57 -3.54
C TYR A 171 5.46 -9.46 -3.60
N LEU A 172 4.18 -9.84 -3.59
CA LEU A 172 3.06 -8.91 -3.54
C LEU A 172 2.61 -8.73 -2.08
N ILE A 173 2.17 -7.52 -1.73
CA ILE A 173 1.74 -7.21 -0.37
C ILE A 173 0.41 -7.93 -0.11
N ASN A 174 0.33 -8.70 0.98
CA ASN A 174 -0.88 -9.37 1.43
C ASN A 174 -1.62 -8.51 2.46
N LYS A 175 -0.90 -7.94 3.44
CA LYS A 175 -1.48 -7.07 4.47
C LYS A 175 -0.60 -5.87 4.78
N ARG A 176 -1.23 -4.78 5.19
CA ARG A 176 -0.60 -3.68 5.92
C ARG A 176 -1.34 -3.46 7.23
N ILE A 177 -0.60 -3.31 8.31
CA ILE A 177 -1.17 -3.07 9.64
C ILE A 177 -0.54 -1.77 10.15
N THR A 178 -1.38 -0.78 10.44
CA THR A 178 -0.93 0.54 10.91
C THR A 178 -1.77 0.96 12.11
N ASN A 179 -1.11 1.37 13.19
CA ASN A 179 -1.81 2.02 14.29
C ASN A 179 -2.01 3.50 13.97
N LYS A 180 -3.27 3.95 13.96
CA LYS A 180 -3.63 5.36 13.80
C LYS A 180 -4.24 5.87 15.11
N ASN A 181 -3.96 7.13 15.44
CA ASN A 181 -4.69 7.81 16.51
C ASN A 181 -5.93 8.45 15.88
N ILE A 182 -7.11 7.97 16.25
CA ILE A 182 -8.39 8.50 15.79
C ILE A 182 -9.11 9.03 17.03
N GLN A 183 -9.31 10.35 17.10
CA GLN A 183 -10.00 11.02 18.21
C GLN A 183 -9.40 10.70 19.60
N GLY A 184 -8.08 10.55 19.70
CA GLY A 184 -7.38 10.23 20.95
C GLY A 184 -7.33 8.73 21.28
N GLN A 185 -7.93 7.87 20.46
CA GLN A 185 -7.88 6.42 20.61
C GLN A 185 -6.90 5.82 19.60
N GLU A 186 -6.04 4.92 20.06
CA GLU A 186 -5.19 4.13 19.16
C GLU A 186 -6.04 3.01 18.55
N VAL A 187 -6.18 3.06 17.22
CA VAL A 187 -6.94 2.09 16.43
C VAL A 187 -5.98 1.42 15.46
N GLU A 188 -5.90 0.09 15.53
CA GLU A 188 -5.21 -0.70 14.52
C GLU A 188 -6.07 -0.76 13.26
N ILE A 189 -5.51 -0.32 12.14
CA ILE A 189 -6.11 -0.41 10.82
C ILE A 189 -5.35 -1.48 10.03
N THR A 190 -6.06 -2.52 9.60
CA THR A 190 -5.52 -3.56 8.72
C THR A 190 -6.08 -3.38 7.32
N GLU A 191 -5.20 -3.23 6.34
CA GLU A 191 -5.51 -3.33 4.91
C GLU A 191 -5.13 -4.72 4.41
N VAL A 192 -6.06 -5.43 3.78
CA VAL A 192 -5.84 -6.71 3.11
C VAL A 192 -5.89 -6.49 1.61
N LEU A 193 -4.81 -6.82 0.92
CA LEU A 193 -4.65 -6.63 -0.53
C LEU A 193 -4.69 -7.98 -1.22
N SER A 194 -5.60 -8.14 -2.19
CA SER A 194 -5.83 -9.42 -2.85
C SER A 194 -6.25 -9.25 -4.30
N ASN A 195 -6.47 -10.39 -4.98
CA ASN A 195 -6.92 -10.47 -6.37
C ASN A 195 -6.06 -9.65 -7.33
N TYR A 196 -4.74 -9.75 -7.19
CA TYR A 196 -3.83 -8.98 -8.02
C TYR A 196 -4.03 -9.25 -9.52
N LYS A 197 -4.05 -8.16 -10.29
CA LYS A 197 -4.21 -8.17 -11.75
C LYS A 197 -3.09 -7.38 -12.38
N LYS A 198 -2.89 -7.60 -13.69
CA LYS A 198 -1.93 -6.87 -14.50
C LYS A 198 -2.68 -6.09 -15.59
N THR A 199 -2.36 -4.81 -15.75
CA THR A 199 -2.87 -3.99 -16.86
C THR A 199 -2.23 -4.42 -18.18
N GLU A 200 -2.82 -4.03 -19.31
CA GLU A 200 -2.24 -4.31 -20.64
C GLU A 200 -0.81 -3.74 -20.76
N ASP A 201 -0.57 -2.59 -20.16
CA ASP A 201 0.74 -1.93 -20.10
C ASP A 201 1.70 -2.56 -19.07
N GLY A 202 1.31 -3.65 -18.41
CA GLY A 202 2.20 -4.46 -17.58
C GLY A 202 2.37 -4.00 -16.12
N TYR A 203 1.55 -3.07 -15.64
CA TYR A 203 1.51 -2.70 -14.22
C TYR A 203 0.69 -3.72 -13.44
N THR A 204 1.21 -4.16 -12.30
CA THR A 204 0.46 -5.03 -11.38
C THR A 204 -0.23 -4.18 -10.32
N TYR A 205 -1.49 -4.49 -9.98
CA TYR A 205 -2.26 -3.79 -8.95
C TYR A 205 -3.14 -4.78 -8.17
N ALA A 206 -3.44 -4.47 -6.91
CA ALA A 206 -4.42 -5.23 -6.12
C ALA A 206 -5.83 -4.88 -6.60
N ALA A 207 -6.58 -5.85 -7.12
CA ALA A 207 -7.95 -5.59 -7.57
C ALA A 207 -8.96 -5.57 -6.43
N THR A 208 -8.58 -6.02 -5.23
CA THR A 208 -9.39 -5.92 -4.03
C THR A 208 -8.54 -5.39 -2.86
N ILE A 209 -9.04 -4.36 -2.18
CA ILE A 209 -8.48 -3.82 -0.94
C ILE A 209 -9.59 -3.82 0.11
N GLU A 210 -9.38 -4.51 1.23
CA GLU A 210 -10.31 -4.55 2.35
C GLU A 210 -9.68 -3.91 3.59
N GLN A 211 -10.42 -3.05 4.28
CA GLN A 211 -9.95 -2.30 5.44
C GLN A 211 -10.75 -2.67 6.68
N LEU A 212 -10.03 -3.14 7.70
CA LEU A 212 -10.57 -3.58 8.98
C LEU A 212 -10.11 -2.62 10.10
N PRO A 213 -10.93 -2.41 11.15
CA PRO A 213 -12.26 -2.99 11.37
C PRO A 213 -13.40 -2.21 10.68
N MET A 214 -13.09 -1.17 9.89
CA MET A 214 -14.13 -0.33 9.26
C MET A 214 -15.06 -1.08 8.30
N GLY A 215 -14.65 -2.27 7.83
CA GLY A 215 -15.45 -3.11 6.95
C GLY A 215 -15.64 -2.50 5.57
N MET A 216 -14.69 -1.66 5.14
CA MET A 216 -14.69 -1.06 3.80
C MET A 216 -13.95 -1.98 2.84
N LYS A 217 -14.57 -2.34 1.72
CA LYS A 217 -13.94 -3.19 0.70
C LYS A 217 -14.05 -2.55 -0.67
N MET A 218 -12.93 -2.24 -1.29
CA MET A 218 -12.86 -1.69 -2.65
C MET A 218 -12.52 -2.80 -3.64
N ASN A 219 -13.29 -2.89 -4.73
CA ASN A 219 -13.02 -3.75 -5.87
C ASN A 219 -12.77 -2.89 -7.11
N PHE A 220 -11.56 -2.99 -7.67
CA PHE A 220 -11.13 -2.21 -8.82
C PHE A 220 -11.44 -2.96 -10.13
N GLY A 221 -12.30 -2.37 -10.96
CA GLY A 221 -12.72 -2.89 -12.26
C GLY A 221 -11.80 -2.42 -13.38
N LYS A 222 -11.73 -1.10 -13.60
CA LYS A 222 -10.83 -0.48 -14.57
C LYS A 222 -9.66 0.19 -13.85
N TYR A 223 -8.47 0.07 -14.43
CA TYR A 223 -7.26 0.62 -13.88
C TYR A 223 -6.35 1.10 -15.01
N ALA A 224 -6.06 2.40 -15.04
CA ALA A 224 -5.22 3.02 -16.06
C ALA A 224 -4.11 3.82 -15.40
N TYR A 225 -2.88 3.62 -15.89
CA TYR A 225 -1.73 4.45 -15.56
C TYR A 225 -1.47 5.44 -16.69
N ASN A 226 -1.02 6.64 -16.31
CA ASN A 226 -0.74 7.74 -17.21
C ASN A 226 -1.90 8.20 -18.13
N PRO A 227 -3.19 8.16 -17.72
CA PRO A 227 -4.23 8.79 -18.51
C PRO A 227 -4.05 10.31 -18.53
N VAL A 228 -4.58 10.95 -19.58
CA VAL A 228 -4.72 12.40 -19.61
C VAL A 228 -5.81 12.80 -18.61
N ILE A 229 -5.46 13.67 -17.65
CA ILE A 229 -6.36 14.16 -16.61
C ILE A 229 -6.44 15.69 -16.73
N ASP A 230 -7.66 16.23 -16.75
CA ASP A 230 -7.87 17.67 -16.65
C ASP A 230 -7.68 18.11 -15.20
N VAL A 231 -6.61 18.87 -14.93
CA VAL A 231 -6.27 19.32 -13.58
C VAL A 231 -7.35 20.23 -12.96
N LYS A 232 -8.21 20.85 -13.77
CA LYS A 232 -9.33 21.67 -13.27
C LYS A 232 -10.32 20.86 -12.44
N MET A 233 -10.39 19.54 -12.64
CA MET A 233 -11.30 18.69 -11.86
C MET A 233 -10.96 18.62 -10.36
N PHE A 234 -9.75 19.02 -9.98
CA PHE A 234 -9.31 19.09 -8.59
C PHE A 234 -9.63 20.45 -7.93
N GLU A 235 -10.00 21.46 -8.72
CA GLU A 235 -10.35 22.77 -8.20
C GLU A 235 -11.71 22.71 -7.49
N LYS A 236 -11.83 23.41 -6.36
CA LYS A 236 -13.11 23.54 -5.66
C LYS A 236 -14.06 24.35 -6.55
N PRO A 237 -15.29 23.87 -6.81
CA PRO A 237 -16.28 24.66 -7.54
C PRO A 237 -16.52 26.01 -6.86
N ALA A 238 -16.79 27.06 -7.65
CA ALA A 238 -17.32 28.29 -7.09
C ALA A 238 -18.68 28.00 -6.44
N ALA A 239 -18.98 28.66 -5.31
CA ALA A 239 -20.33 28.64 -4.77
C ALA A 239 -21.26 29.36 -5.77
N GLU A 240 -22.32 28.67 -6.19
CA GLU A 240 -23.43 29.29 -6.95
C GLU A 240 -24.30 30.15 -6.04
#